data_AF-A0A1A8ATC4-F1
#
_entry.id   AF-A0A1A8ATC4-F1
#
_cell.length_a   1.000
_cell.length_b   1.000
_cell.length_c   1.000
_cell.angle_alpha   90.00
_cell.angle_beta   90.00
_cell.angle_gamma   90.00
#
_symmetry.space_group_name_H-M   'P 1'
#
loop_
_entity.id
_entity.type
_entity.pdbx_description
1 polymer ?
#
loop_
_entity_poly.entity_id
_entity_poly.type
_entity_poly.pdbx_seq_one_letter_code
_entity_poly.pdbx_strand_id
1 'polypeptide(L)'
;MFYRGSVMVAFLVFVLGSQALGMLTTTATPKDPPCAPTVSCWCSSYPNTTLCSWPQPSNSIPTRYIATYRERHQHASISHCHLIPPGSSSWPLAAPPASHRLWHCHLPNLKLLTDYIINITAVHSGGSSSYVKNFMLEDIVKPNPPVDVRVSPHNVKNLLVEWSPPPTWTSLDIFPLKYQLLYQWENRGTPKSVNLGPFESTKVELKGLMPGRAYRFQVCAKEMLDLGHCSDWSSPVHITISKTKP
;
A
#
# COMPACT_ATOMS: atom_id res chain seq x y z
N MET A 1 28.16 -86.49 3.39
CA MET A 1 28.61 -87.27 4.56
C MET A 1 29.41 -86.31 5.46
N PHE A 2 28.86 -86.04 6.64
CA PHE A 2 29.40 -85.37 7.84
C PHE A 2 30.60 -84.40 7.77
N TYR A 3 30.42 -83.16 8.23
CA TYR A 3 30.86 -82.80 9.59
C TYR A 3 30.10 -81.58 10.14
N ARG A 4 29.52 -81.74 11.34
CA ARG A 4 28.89 -80.70 12.17
C ARG A 4 29.96 -80.05 13.04
N GLY A 5 29.97 -78.72 13.14
CA GLY A 5 30.73 -77.98 14.16
C GLY A 5 29.80 -77.00 14.86
N SER A 6 29.34 -77.35 16.07
CA SER A 6 28.64 -76.44 16.99
C SER A 6 29.65 -75.44 17.56
N VAL A 7 29.29 -74.15 17.61
CA VAL A 7 29.99 -73.16 18.43
C VAL A 7 29.01 -72.58 19.45
N MET A 8 29.34 -72.81 20.71
CA MET A 8 28.65 -72.31 21.90
C MET A 8 29.05 -70.85 22.12
N VAL A 9 28.09 -69.93 22.25
CA VAL A 9 28.36 -68.54 22.61
C VAL A 9 27.89 -68.31 24.05
N ALA A 10 28.84 -67.95 24.90
CA ALA A 10 28.66 -67.72 26.33
C ALA A 10 27.98 -66.37 26.60
N PHE A 11 26.98 -66.38 27.49
CA PHE A 11 26.41 -65.18 28.09
C PHE A 11 27.33 -64.65 29.18
N LEU A 12 27.76 -63.39 29.06
CA LEU A 12 28.36 -62.64 30.16
C LEU A 12 27.50 -61.40 30.42
N VAL A 13 26.84 -61.43 31.58
CA VAL A 13 26.15 -60.28 32.18
C VAL A 13 27.15 -59.56 33.08
N PHE A 14 27.31 -58.26 32.92
CA PHE A 14 27.94 -57.40 33.92
C PHE A 14 27.07 -56.15 34.15
N VAL A 15 26.85 -55.85 35.43
CA VAL A 15 25.91 -54.83 35.94
C VAL A 15 26.66 -53.54 36.30
N LEU A 16 26.11 -52.43 35.80
CA LEU A 16 26.10 -51.01 36.22
C LEU A 16 27.37 -50.36 36.80
N GLY A 17 27.86 -49.34 36.08
CA GLY A 17 28.63 -48.22 36.62
C GLY A 17 28.06 -46.90 36.11
N SER A 18 27.53 -46.09 37.01
CA SER A 18 26.94 -44.77 36.79
C SER A 18 28.01 -43.72 36.52
N GLN A 19 27.90 -42.99 35.40
CA GLN A 19 28.53 -41.69 35.22
C GLN A 19 27.56 -40.72 34.53
N ALA A 20 27.28 -39.62 35.23
CA ALA A 20 26.43 -38.54 34.79
C ALA A 20 27.08 -37.78 33.62
N LEU A 21 26.41 -37.76 32.46
CA LEU A 21 26.73 -36.81 31.40
C LEU A 21 25.90 -35.54 31.62
N GLY A 22 26.60 -34.43 31.88
CA GLY A 22 26.02 -33.11 32.02
C GLY A 22 25.25 -32.68 30.77
N MET A 23 24.06 -32.15 31.02
CA MET A 23 23.20 -31.50 30.04
C MET A 23 23.89 -30.27 29.45
N LEU A 24 24.29 -30.32 28.17
CA LEU A 24 24.33 -29.13 27.32
C LEU A 24 23.05 -29.13 26.50
N THR A 25 21.94 -28.80 27.15
CA THR A 25 20.72 -28.40 26.46
C THR A 25 20.95 -26.98 25.96
N THR A 26 21.47 -26.84 24.75
CA THR A 26 21.33 -25.58 24.02
C THR A 26 19.85 -25.44 23.74
N THR A 27 19.14 -24.68 24.57
CA THR A 27 17.76 -24.26 24.31
C THR A 27 17.78 -23.28 23.14
N ALA A 28 17.94 -23.80 21.94
CA ALA A 28 17.50 -23.11 20.74
C ALA A 28 15.97 -23.15 20.78
N THR A 29 15.37 -22.10 21.37
CA THR A 29 13.97 -21.79 21.11
C THR A 29 13.78 -21.78 19.58
N PRO A 30 12.79 -22.51 19.03
CA PRO A 30 12.40 -22.33 17.64
C PRO A 30 11.90 -20.89 17.53
N LYS A 31 12.79 -19.99 17.11
CA LYS A 31 12.42 -18.60 16.85
C LYS A 31 11.68 -18.67 15.53
N ASP A 32 10.37 -18.49 15.57
CA ASP A 32 9.57 -18.40 14.35
C ASP A 32 10.29 -17.49 13.35
N PRO A 33 10.44 -17.91 12.08
CA PRO A 33 11.15 -17.12 11.09
C PRO A 33 10.48 -15.74 11.01
N PRO A 34 11.27 -14.65 11.00
CA PRO A 34 10.69 -13.31 10.98
C PRO A 34 9.78 -13.15 9.76
N CYS A 35 8.56 -12.65 9.97
CA CYS A 35 7.65 -12.41 8.85
C CYS A 35 8.26 -11.34 7.92
N ALA A 36 8.13 -11.53 6.60
CA ALA A 36 8.51 -10.50 5.64
C ALA A 36 7.63 -9.25 5.81
N PRO A 37 8.17 -8.03 5.62
CA PRO A 37 7.38 -6.82 5.75
C PRO A 37 6.28 -6.75 4.69
N THR A 38 5.09 -6.30 5.07
CA THR A 38 3.99 -6.05 4.12
C THR A 38 4.15 -4.66 3.52
N VAL A 39 4.74 -4.60 2.32
CA VAL A 39 5.07 -3.35 1.66
C VAL A 39 3.97 -2.93 0.69
N SER A 40 3.59 -1.65 0.74
CA SER A 40 2.73 -0.98 -0.23
C SER A 40 3.48 0.19 -0.86
N CYS A 41 3.50 0.27 -2.19
CA CYS A 41 4.14 1.34 -2.94
C CYS A 41 3.13 2.12 -3.77
N TRP A 42 3.32 3.42 -3.90
CA TRP A 42 2.51 4.28 -4.76
C TRP A 42 3.35 5.41 -5.35
N CYS A 43 2.93 5.88 -6.53
CA CYS A 43 3.46 7.08 -7.18
C CYS A 43 2.38 8.16 -7.19
N SER A 44 2.55 9.22 -6.39
CA SER A 44 1.52 10.27 -6.24
C SER A 44 1.55 11.33 -7.33
N SER A 45 2.64 11.40 -8.08
CA SER A 45 2.79 12.25 -9.26
C SER A 45 3.98 11.79 -10.09
N TYR A 46 3.79 11.74 -11.40
CA TYR A 46 4.89 11.49 -12.31
C TYR A 46 5.88 12.66 -12.40
N PRO A 47 7.15 12.36 -12.72
CA PRO A 47 7.74 11.02 -12.83
C PRO A 47 8.27 10.47 -11.49
N ASN A 48 8.52 11.31 -10.49
CA ASN A 48 9.48 10.99 -9.43
C ASN A 48 8.94 11.08 -8.00
N THR A 49 7.63 11.03 -7.78
CA THR A 49 7.06 11.04 -6.41
C THR A 49 6.63 9.63 -6.00
N THR A 50 7.61 8.71 -5.91
CA THR A 50 7.36 7.31 -5.54
C THR A 50 7.74 7.02 -4.10
N LEU A 51 6.78 6.46 -3.36
CA LEU A 51 6.95 6.10 -1.97
C LEU A 51 6.46 4.67 -1.70
N CYS A 52 7.28 3.91 -0.99
CA CYS A 52 6.88 2.65 -0.39
C CYS A 52 6.77 2.80 1.12
N SER A 53 5.79 2.13 1.73
CA SER A 53 5.64 2.07 3.19
C SER A 53 5.28 0.67 3.67
N TRP A 54 5.62 0.40 4.92
CA TRP A 54 5.24 -0.83 5.62
C TRP A 54 5.09 -0.56 7.12
N PRO A 55 4.21 -1.30 7.81
CA PRO A 55 4.05 -1.16 9.25
C PRO A 55 5.24 -1.76 9.99
N GLN A 56 5.61 -1.11 11.10
CA GLN A 56 6.53 -1.67 12.06
C GLN A 56 5.85 -2.81 12.84
N PRO A 57 6.43 -4.02 12.90
CA PRO A 57 5.90 -5.11 13.69
C PRO A 57 5.83 -4.76 15.18
N SER A 58 4.75 -5.16 15.87
CA SER A 58 4.59 -4.94 17.32
C SER A 58 5.40 -5.94 18.16
N ASN A 59 5.51 -7.18 17.71
CA ASN A 59 6.04 -8.30 18.52
C ASN A 59 7.52 -8.60 18.25
N SER A 60 8.02 -8.27 17.06
CA SER A 60 9.39 -8.58 16.62
C SER A 60 10.00 -7.42 15.83
N ILE A 61 10.36 -6.35 16.53
CA ILE A 61 10.93 -5.14 15.91
C ILE A 61 12.30 -5.50 15.28
N PRO A 62 12.50 -5.25 13.97
CA PRO A 62 13.79 -5.47 13.33
C PRO A 62 14.85 -4.50 13.86
N THR A 63 16.10 -4.96 13.93
CA THR A 63 17.25 -4.13 14.31
C THR A 63 17.53 -3.07 13.26
N ARG A 64 17.34 -3.40 11.98
CA ARG A 64 17.42 -2.45 10.86
C ARG A 64 16.62 -2.94 9.66
N TYR A 65 16.26 -2.00 8.80
CA TYR A 65 15.77 -2.28 7.46
C TYR A 65 16.84 -1.98 6.42
N ILE A 66 16.86 -2.78 5.36
CA ILE A 66 17.65 -2.53 4.16
C ILE A 66 16.66 -2.46 3.00
N ALA A 67 16.60 -1.32 2.31
CA ALA A 67 15.71 -1.13 1.17
C ALA A 67 16.54 -0.75 -0.06
N THR A 68 16.45 -1.57 -1.10
CA THR A 68 17.16 -1.39 -2.36
C THR A 68 16.23 -1.59 -3.54
N TYR A 69 16.60 -1.00 -4.68
CA TYR A 69 15.88 -1.18 -5.94
C TYR A 69 16.86 -1.20 -7.13
N ARG A 70 16.44 -1.82 -8.22
CA ARG A 70 17.20 -1.86 -9.48
C ARG A 70 16.28 -2.10 -10.67
N GLU A 71 16.70 -1.69 -11.86
CA GLU A 71 16.03 -2.06 -13.10
C GLU A 71 16.20 -3.58 -13.35
N ARG A 72 15.14 -4.25 -13.81
CA ARG A 72 15.16 -5.72 -14.00
C ARG A 72 15.99 -6.17 -15.20
N HIS A 73 15.91 -5.42 -16.30
CA HIS A 73 16.39 -5.86 -17.61
C HIS A 73 17.78 -5.34 -17.99
N GLN A 74 18.37 -4.49 -17.16
CA GLN A 74 19.71 -3.95 -17.38
C GLN A 74 20.68 -4.53 -16.34
N HIS A 75 21.98 -4.50 -16.63
CA HIS A 75 23.02 -4.64 -15.60
C HIS A 75 23.09 -3.36 -14.74
N ALA A 76 21.93 -2.93 -14.24
CA ALA A 76 21.77 -1.70 -13.49
C ALA A 76 22.37 -1.86 -12.09
N SER A 77 23.08 -0.81 -11.65
CA SER A 77 23.59 -0.72 -10.30
C SER A 77 22.43 -0.75 -9.30
N ILE A 78 22.60 -1.51 -8.22
CA ILE A 78 21.66 -1.53 -7.10
C ILE A 78 21.68 -0.14 -6.46
N SER A 79 20.52 0.49 -6.38
CA SER A 79 20.33 1.78 -5.73
C SER A 79 19.71 1.60 -4.34
N HIS A 80 20.10 2.45 -3.41
CA HIS A 80 19.53 2.48 -2.07
C HIS A 80 18.35 3.43 -2.01
N CYS A 81 17.29 2.99 -1.35
CA CYS A 81 16.16 3.85 -1.05
C CYS A 81 16.48 4.80 0.10
N HIS A 82 15.91 6.01 0.07
CA HIS A 82 15.96 6.90 1.22
C HIS A 82 14.95 6.42 2.27
N LEU A 83 15.46 5.69 3.26
CA LEU A 83 14.69 5.16 4.39
C LEU A 83 14.36 6.26 5.40
N ILE A 84 13.10 6.32 5.80
CA ILE A 84 12.59 7.32 6.73
C ILE A 84 11.83 6.60 7.86
N PRO A 85 12.36 6.64 9.10
CA PRO A 85 11.79 5.90 10.22
C PRO A 85 10.50 6.55 10.74
N PRO A 86 9.64 5.78 11.43
CA PRO A 86 8.46 6.33 12.09
C PRO A 86 8.83 7.41 13.11
N GLY A 87 8.11 8.52 13.11
CA GLY A 87 8.33 9.63 14.06
C GLY A 87 9.51 10.54 13.74
N SER A 88 10.16 10.37 12.59
CA SER A 88 11.10 11.37 12.07
C SER A 88 10.35 12.64 11.64
N SER A 89 10.90 13.81 11.99
CA SER A 89 10.33 15.13 11.68
C SER A 89 10.49 15.54 10.20
N SER A 90 10.91 14.62 9.33
CA SER A 90 11.24 14.89 7.92
C SER A 90 10.05 14.74 6.96
N TRP A 91 8.84 14.44 7.45
CA TRP A 91 7.61 14.38 6.65
C TRP A 91 6.65 15.54 6.97
N PRO A 92 5.94 16.10 5.96
CA PRO A 92 4.99 17.17 6.22
C PRO A 92 3.86 16.68 7.12
N LEU A 93 3.59 17.51 8.14
CA LEU A 93 2.52 17.39 9.12
C LEU A 93 1.15 17.35 8.44
N ALA A 94 0.66 16.16 8.06
CA ALA A 94 -0.74 15.97 7.65
C ALA A 94 -1.26 14.52 7.78
N ALA A 95 -0.52 13.59 8.38
CA ALA A 95 -1.07 12.27 8.67
C ALA A 95 -1.76 12.31 10.05
N PRO A 96 -3.05 11.92 10.19
CA PRO A 96 -3.62 11.64 11.49
C PRO A 96 -2.72 10.63 12.22
N PRO A 97 -2.71 10.56 13.57
CA PRO A 97 -1.92 9.57 14.27
C PRO A 97 -2.37 8.20 13.80
N ALA A 98 -1.64 7.63 12.84
CA ALA A 98 -1.81 6.25 12.47
C ALA A 98 -1.55 5.50 13.77
N SER A 99 -2.52 4.72 14.21
CA SER A 99 -2.37 3.81 15.35
C SER A 99 -1.14 2.89 15.17
N HIS A 100 -0.65 2.77 13.93
CA HIS A 100 0.52 2.02 13.54
C HIS A 100 1.69 2.92 13.14
N ARG A 101 2.88 2.63 13.68
CA ARG A 101 4.15 3.25 13.27
C ARG A 101 4.55 2.73 11.89
N LEU A 102 4.69 3.62 10.90
CA LEU A 102 5.01 3.27 9.52
C LEU A 102 6.45 3.68 9.15
N TRP A 103 7.16 2.77 8.51
CA TRP A 103 8.41 3.05 7.81
C TRP A 103 8.11 3.51 6.40
N HIS A 104 8.92 4.44 5.90
CA HIS A 104 8.81 4.94 4.53
C HIS A 104 10.13 4.80 3.79
N CYS A 105 10.02 4.65 2.48
CA CYS A 105 11.13 4.48 1.56
C CYS A 105 10.82 5.31 0.31
N HIS A 106 11.54 6.41 0.12
CA HIS A 106 11.44 7.24 -1.07
C HIS A 106 12.39 6.75 -2.17
N LEU A 107 11.83 6.46 -3.35
CA LEU A 107 12.57 5.97 -4.52
C LEU A 107 12.72 7.11 -5.54
N PRO A 108 13.88 7.78 -5.57
CA PRO A 108 14.11 8.87 -6.52
C PRO A 108 14.41 8.34 -7.93
N ASN A 109 14.11 9.17 -8.93
CA ASN A 109 14.59 9.02 -10.31
C ASN A 109 14.19 7.71 -11.00
N LEU A 110 12.97 7.23 -10.75
CA LEU A 110 12.42 6.11 -11.50
C LEU A 110 12.00 6.59 -12.90
N LYS A 111 12.20 5.73 -13.89
CA LYS A 111 11.84 6.01 -15.28
C LYS A 111 10.47 5.39 -15.58
N LEU A 112 9.70 6.10 -16.39
CA LEU A 112 8.47 5.54 -16.97
C LEU A 112 8.81 4.32 -17.83
N LEU A 113 7.83 3.42 -17.97
CA LEU A 113 7.88 2.23 -18.79
C LEU A 113 9.09 1.32 -18.49
N THR A 114 9.59 1.37 -17.26
CA THR A 114 10.76 0.60 -16.82
C THR A 114 10.36 -0.31 -15.67
N ASP A 115 10.67 -1.61 -15.80
CA ASP A 115 10.39 -2.62 -14.78
C ASP A 115 11.50 -2.62 -13.71
N TYR A 116 11.10 -2.32 -12.48
CA TYR A 116 11.98 -2.26 -11.32
C TYR A 116 11.72 -3.43 -10.37
N ILE A 117 12.79 -3.94 -9.74
CA ILE A 117 12.70 -4.84 -8.60
C ILE A 117 13.03 -4.05 -7.34
N ILE A 118 12.11 -4.01 -6.38
CA ILE A 118 12.37 -3.52 -5.02
C ILE A 118 12.59 -4.71 -4.08
N ASN A 119 13.56 -4.56 -3.19
CA ASN A 119 13.86 -5.49 -2.11
C ASN A 119 13.90 -4.74 -0.78
N ILE A 120 13.05 -5.14 0.16
CA ILE A 120 13.03 -4.60 1.53
C ILE A 120 13.26 -5.75 2.50
N THR A 121 14.43 -5.74 3.13
CA THR A 121 14.86 -6.74 4.09
C THR A 121 14.74 -6.21 5.52
N ALA A 122 13.97 -6.91 6.34
CA ALA A 122 13.96 -6.76 7.79
C ALA A 122 15.07 -7.64 8.38
N VAL A 123 15.97 -7.03 9.17
CA VAL A 123 17.08 -7.75 9.82
C VAL A 123 16.82 -7.83 11.32
N HIS A 124 16.81 -9.03 11.86
CA HIS A 124 16.69 -9.34 13.29
C HIS A 124 17.97 -10.00 13.80
N SER A 125 18.11 -10.12 15.11
CA SER A 125 19.28 -10.78 15.73
C SER A 125 19.45 -12.25 15.37
N GLY A 126 18.35 -12.94 15.02
CA GLY A 126 18.34 -14.38 14.71
C GLY A 126 18.17 -14.71 13.23
N GLY A 127 18.13 -13.72 12.34
CA GLY A 127 17.89 -13.94 10.91
C GLY A 127 17.32 -12.70 10.22
N SER A 128 16.94 -12.86 8.95
CA SER A 128 16.36 -11.78 8.15
C SER A 128 15.22 -12.30 7.28
N SER A 129 14.28 -11.42 6.96
CA SER A 129 13.18 -11.68 6.05
C SER A 129 13.07 -10.57 5.01
N SER A 130 12.73 -10.92 3.77
CA SER A 130 12.74 -9.98 2.65
C SER A 130 11.41 -9.98 1.91
N TYR A 131 10.95 -8.78 1.59
CA TYR A 131 9.91 -8.54 0.59
C TYR A 131 10.57 -8.20 -0.74
N VAL A 132 10.27 -8.96 -1.80
CA VAL A 132 10.76 -8.69 -3.14
C VAL A 132 9.57 -8.64 -4.09
N LYS A 133 9.44 -7.54 -4.84
CA LYS A 133 8.39 -7.38 -5.84
C LYS A 133 8.92 -6.58 -7.04
N ASN A 134 8.39 -6.91 -8.21
CA ASN A 134 8.57 -6.14 -9.43
C ASN A 134 7.39 -5.18 -9.65
N PHE A 135 7.68 -3.99 -10.18
CA PHE A 135 6.67 -2.98 -10.48
C PHE A 135 7.18 -2.01 -11.56
N MET A 136 6.23 -1.43 -12.30
CA MET A 136 6.45 -0.23 -13.10
C MET A 136 5.74 0.96 -12.43
N LEU A 137 6.15 2.19 -12.75
CA LEU A 137 5.50 3.39 -12.20
C LEU A 137 4.01 3.43 -12.53
N GLU A 138 3.66 2.95 -13.70
CA GLU A 138 2.31 2.85 -14.26
C GLU A 138 1.41 1.88 -13.49
N ASP A 139 1.98 0.88 -12.82
CA ASP A 139 1.22 -0.07 -12.01
C ASP A 139 0.83 0.51 -10.65
N ILE A 140 1.63 1.47 -10.17
CA ILE A 140 1.53 2.00 -8.79
C ILE A 140 1.12 3.48 -8.76
N VAL A 141 0.87 4.11 -9.90
CA VAL A 141 0.42 5.50 -9.95
C VAL A 141 -0.93 5.63 -9.23
N LYS A 142 -0.98 6.52 -8.25
CA LYS A 142 -2.16 6.83 -7.45
C LYS A 142 -2.09 8.31 -7.10
N PRO A 143 -2.74 9.20 -7.88
CA PRO A 143 -2.73 10.63 -7.59
C PRO A 143 -3.23 10.94 -6.18
N ASN A 144 -3.01 12.16 -5.69
CA ASN A 144 -3.73 12.64 -4.52
C ASN A 144 -5.21 12.93 -4.85
N PRO A 145 -6.10 13.05 -3.85
CA PRO A 145 -7.50 13.41 -4.08
C PRO A 145 -7.65 14.79 -4.74
N PRO A 146 -8.64 14.99 -5.62
CA PRO A 146 -9.07 16.33 -6.04
C PRO A 146 -9.39 17.23 -4.85
N VAL A 147 -9.17 18.53 -5.02
CA VAL A 147 -9.43 19.54 -4.00
C VAL A 147 -10.54 20.50 -4.45
N ASP A 148 -10.99 21.37 -3.55
CA ASP A 148 -12.00 22.41 -3.84
C ASP A 148 -13.28 21.89 -4.50
N VAL A 149 -13.76 20.72 -4.09
CA VAL A 149 -15.03 20.17 -4.59
C VAL A 149 -16.18 21.08 -4.17
N ARG A 150 -16.95 21.55 -5.14
CA ARG A 150 -18.08 22.47 -4.96
C ARG A 150 -19.29 21.94 -5.70
N VAL A 151 -20.46 22.12 -5.11
CA VAL A 151 -21.73 21.76 -5.73
C VAL A 151 -22.63 22.99 -5.67
N SER A 152 -23.01 23.51 -6.83
CA SER A 152 -23.84 24.70 -6.95
C SER A 152 -25.06 24.43 -7.84
N PRO A 153 -26.20 25.11 -7.62
CA PRO A 153 -27.27 25.14 -8.60
C PRO A 153 -26.76 25.81 -9.88
N HIS A 154 -26.86 25.14 -11.03
CA HIS A 154 -26.49 25.71 -12.32
C HIS A 154 -27.69 26.39 -12.98
N ASN A 155 -28.83 25.69 -12.95
CA ASN A 155 -30.11 26.18 -13.41
C ASN A 155 -31.23 25.52 -12.57
N VAL A 156 -32.49 25.79 -12.91
CA VAL A 156 -33.67 25.33 -12.15
C VAL A 156 -33.70 23.80 -11.88
N LYS A 157 -33.05 22.99 -12.72
CA LYS A 157 -33.13 21.51 -12.64
C LYS A 157 -31.78 20.81 -12.53
N ASN A 158 -30.68 21.54 -12.67
CA ASN A 158 -29.35 20.95 -12.80
C ASN A 158 -28.41 21.48 -11.72
N LEU A 159 -27.56 20.60 -11.22
CA LEU A 159 -26.42 20.98 -10.39
C LEU A 159 -25.16 21.00 -11.23
N LEU A 160 -24.29 21.94 -10.93
CA LEU A 160 -22.91 21.91 -11.38
C LEU A 160 -22.05 21.39 -10.23
N VAL A 161 -21.30 20.33 -10.50
CA VAL A 161 -20.26 19.85 -9.60
C VAL A 161 -18.91 20.22 -10.21
N GLU A 162 -18.09 20.94 -9.48
CA GLU A 162 -16.77 21.41 -9.91
C GLU A 162 -15.72 21.00 -8.88
N TRP A 163 -14.49 20.82 -9.34
CA TRP A 163 -13.34 20.51 -8.48
C TRP A 163 -12.07 21.08 -9.10
N SER A 164 -10.97 21.00 -8.37
CA SER A 164 -9.63 21.30 -8.87
C SER A 164 -8.78 20.03 -8.87
N PRO A 165 -7.82 19.90 -9.81
CA PRO A 165 -6.85 18.81 -9.78
C PRO A 165 -6.05 18.81 -8.47
N PRO A 166 -5.44 17.68 -8.09
CA PRO A 166 -4.59 17.62 -6.90
C PRO A 166 -3.38 18.57 -7.08
N PRO A 167 -3.10 19.50 -6.15
CA PRO A 167 -2.00 20.46 -6.30
C PRO A 167 -0.61 19.82 -6.43
N THR A 168 -0.47 18.58 -5.94
CA THR A 168 0.78 17.80 -6.06
C THR A 168 1.02 17.25 -7.47
N TRP A 169 0.01 17.25 -8.34
CA TRP A 169 0.11 16.77 -9.71
C TRP A 169 0.42 17.94 -10.65
N THR A 170 1.70 18.28 -10.77
CA THR A 170 2.13 19.52 -11.44
C THR A 170 2.23 19.40 -12.97
N SER A 171 2.22 18.19 -13.51
CA SER A 171 2.52 17.89 -14.92
C SER A 171 1.26 17.53 -15.72
N LEU A 172 0.16 18.27 -15.52
CA LEU A 172 -1.16 17.99 -16.14
C LEU A 172 -1.16 18.11 -17.66
N ASP A 173 -0.25 18.91 -18.21
CA ASP A 173 -0.02 19.14 -19.64
C ASP A 173 0.59 17.92 -20.35
N ILE A 174 1.41 17.15 -19.64
CA ILE A 174 2.08 15.94 -20.17
C ILE A 174 1.34 14.67 -19.73
N PHE A 175 0.87 14.65 -18.48
CA PHE A 175 0.15 13.53 -17.88
C PHE A 175 -1.21 14.03 -17.38
N PRO A 176 -2.20 14.19 -18.29
CA PRO A 176 -3.51 14.65 -17.90
C PRO A 176 -4.19 13.63 -16.98
N LEU A 177 -5.16 14.12 -16.20
CA LEU A 177 -5.96 13.30 -15.31
C LEU A 177 -7.39 13.23 -15.81
N LYS A 178 -8.07 12.14 -15.43
CA LYS A 178 -9.52 12.01 -15.51
C LYS A 178 -10.10 11.72 -14.14
N TYR A 179 -11.39 11.94 -14.00
CA TYR A 179 -12.05 11.99 -12.71
C TYR A 179 -13.28 11.10 -12.67
N GLN A 180 -13.48 10.41 -11.54
CA GLN A 180 -14.72 9.70 -11.26
C GLN A 180 -15.47 10.45 -10.17
N LEU A 181 -16.77 10.67 -10.38
CA LEU A 181 -17.67 11.29 -9.42
C LEU A 181 -18.55 10.22 -8.78
N LEU A 182 -18.52 10.14 -7.45
CA LEU A 182 -19.43 9.33 -6.66
C LEU A 182 -20.44 10.26 -5.98
N TYR A 183 -21.73 10.01 -6.20
CA TYR A 183 -22.77 10.61 -5.37
C TYR A 183 -23.58 9.56 -4.66
N GLN A 184 -23.96 9.87 -3.42
CA GLN A 184 -24.70 8.98 -2.53
C GLN A 184 -25.89 9.71 -1.93
N TRP A 185 -26.97 8.98 -1.67
CA TRP A 185 -28.14 9.48 -0.97
C TRP A 185 -28.78 8.38 -0.14
N GLU A 186 -29.69 8.76 0.75
CA GLU A 186 -30.45 7.81 1.55
C GLU A 186 -31.89 7.70 1.05
N ASN A 187 -32.39 6.47 0.93
CA ASN A 187 -33.76 6.17 0.53
C ASN A 187 -34.39 5.19 1.53
N ARG A 188 -35.31 5.66 2.38
CA ARG A 188 -35.98 4.84 3.41
C ARG A 188 -34.99 4.09 4.32
N GLY A 189 -33.92 4.75 4.77
CA GLY A 189 -32.88 4.11 5.59
C GLY A 189 -31.81 3.35 4.79
N THR A 190 -31.96 3.20 3.47
CA THR A 190 -31.00 2.47 2.63
C THR A 190 -30.10 3.44 1.87
N PRO A 191 -28.77 3.37 2.04
CA PRO A 191 -27.83 4.12 1.21
C PRO A 191 -27.89 3.64 -0.23
N LYS A 192 -27.91 4.58 -1.16
CA LYS A 192 -27.80 4.36 -2.59
C LYS A 192 -26.64 5.20 -3.10
N SER A 193 -25.90 4.67 -4.06
CA SER A 193 -24.72 5.32 -4.62
C SER A 193 -24.66 5.13 -6.12
N VAL A 194 -24.11 6.12 -6.82
CA VAL A 194 -23.89 6.09 -8.26
C VAL A 194 -22.49 6.64 -8.53
N ASN A 195 -21.72 5.88 -9.32
CA ASN A 195 -20.43 6.31 -9.86
C ASN A 195 -20.65 6.81 -11.29
N LEU A 196 -20.12 7.99 -11.60
CA LEU A 196 -20.17 8.64 -12.89
C LEU A 196 -18.75 8.93 -13.39
N GLY A 197 -18.62 9.02 -14.71
CA GLY A 197 -17.35 9.29 -15.40
C GLY A 197 -16.81 8.06 -16.15
N PRO A 198 -15.53 8.08 -16.57
CA PRO A 198 -14.56 9.13 -16.27
C PRO A 198 -14.87 10.46 -16.97
N PHE A 199 -14.51 11.57 -16.33
CA PHE A 199 -14.58 12.93 -16.87
C PHE A 199 -13.17 13.47 -17.10
N GLU A 200 -12.90 14.01 -18.28
CA GLU A 200 -11.62 14.68 -18.57
C GLU A 200 -11.63 16.16 -18.13
N SER A 201 -12.84 16.73 -17.94
CA SER A 201 -13.03 18.07 -17.38
C SER A 201 -13.07 18.06 -15.86
N THR A 202 -12.80 19.22 -15.25
CA THR A 202 -12.90 19.43 -13.80
C THR A 202 -14.30 19.87 -13.34
N LYS A 203 -15.30 19.64 -14.17
CA LYS A 203 -16.70 19.95 -13.88
C LYS A 203 -17.65 19.01 -14.61
N VAL A 204 -18.82 18.78 -14.02
CA VAL A 204 -19.92 18.02 -14.61
C VAL A 204 -21.27 18.63 -14.21
N GLU A 205 -22.18 18.70 -15.19
CA GLU A 205 -23.57 19.06 -14.95
C GLU A 205 -24.41 17.80 -14.68
N LEU A 206 -25.03 17.73 -13.50
CA LEU A 206 -25.91 16.64 -13.09
C LEU A 206 -27.38 17.01 -13.25
N LYS A 207 -28.15 16.07 -13.77
CA LYS A 207 -29.59 16.20 -14.01
C LYS A 207 -30.35 15.07 -13.33
N GLY A 208 -31.63 15.27 -13.06
CA GLY A 208 -32.52 14.21 -12.56
C GLY A 208 -32.33 13.83 -11.09
N LEU A 209 -31.67 14.68 -10.29
CA LEU A 209 -31.61 14.51 -8.85
C LEU A 209 -32.97 14.82 -8.22
N MET A 210 -33.34 14.06 -7.18
CA MET A 210 -34.66 14.17 -6.56
C MET A 210 -34.74 15.44 -5.67
N PRO A 211 -35.71 16.34 -5.89
CA PRO A 211 -35.92 17.50 -5.03
C PRO A 211 -36.20 17.11 -3.58
N GLY A 212 -35.70 17.90 -2.64
CA GLY A 212 -35.87 17.70 -1.20
C GLY A 212 -35.04 16.58 -0.59
N ARG A 213 -34.11 15.99 -1.36
CA ARG A 213 -33.23 14.92 -0.90
C ARG A 213 -31.81 15.44 -0.65
N ALA A 214 -31.19 14.91 0.40
CA ALA A 214 -29.79 15.16 0.70
C ALA A 214 -28.89 14.20 -0.07
N TYR A 215 -27.82 14.74 -0.63
CA TYR A 215 -26.80 14.02 -1.38
C TYR A 215 -25.42 14.29 -0.81
N ARG A 216 -24.54 13.30 -0.92
CA ARG A 216 -23.11 13.37 -0.61
C ARG A 216 -22.33 13.15 -1.90
N PHE A 217 -21.45 14.09 -2.26
CA PHE A 217 -20.61 14.04 -3.46
C PHE A 217 -19.14 13.90 -3.10
N GLN A 218 -18.43 13.06 -3.84
CA GLN A 218 -16.98 12.87 -3.74
C GLN A 218 -16.39 12.61 -5.13
N VAL A 219 -15.16 13.07 -5.34
CA VAL A 219 -14.45 12.90 -6.62
C VAL A 219 -13.12 12.20 -6.35
N CYS A 220 -12.72 11.26 -7.21
CA CYS A 220 -11.36 10.74 -7.24
C CYS A 220 -10.71 11.05 -8.60
N ALA A 221 -9.39 11.20 -8.59
CA ALA A 221 -8.56 11.47 -9.76
C ALA A 221 -7.81 10.21 -10.17
N LYS A 222 -7.69 9.98 -11.47
CA LYS A 222 -6.96 8.86 -12.06
C LYS A 222 -6.16 9.35 -13.26
N GLU A 223 -5.06 8.66 -13.54
CA GLU A 223 -4.29 8.88 -14.77
C GLU A 223 -5.17 8.66 -16.03
N MET A 224 -4.92 9.44 -17.08
CA MET A 224 -5.77 9.50 -18.28
C MET A 224 -5.92 8.15 -19.00
N LEU A 225 -4.86 7.35 -19.06
CA LEU A 225 -4.83 6.05 -19.72
C LEU A 225 -5.33 4.90 -18.82
N ASP A 226 -6.00 5.21 -17.70
CA ASP A 226 -6.48 4.23 -16.73
C ASP A 226 -5.39 3.44 -16.01
N LEU A 227 -4.14 3.89 -16.06
CA LEU A 227 -3.02 3.26 -15.37
C LEU A 227 -3.13 3.43 -13.85
N GLY A 228 -2.61 2.46 -13.13
CA GLY A 228 -2.61 2.39 -11.67
C GLY A 228 -4.00 2.47 -11.04
N HIS A 229 -4.14 3.34 -10.05
CA HIS A 229 -5.29 3.40 -9.16
C HIS A 229 -5.93 4.79 -9.14
N CYS A 230 -7.23 4.85 -8.86
CA CYS A 230 -7.83 6.12 -8.49
C CYS A 230 -7.23 6.59 -7.16
N SER A 231 -7.14 7.90 -6.99
CA SER A 231 -6.84 8.51 -5.70
C SER A 231 -7.88 8.12 -4.65
N ASP A 232 -7.57 8.41 -3.39
CA ASP A 232 -8.63 8.36 -2.38
C ASP A 232 -9.72 9.38 -2.75
N TRP A 233 -10.96 9.09 -2.36
CA TRP A 233 -12.06 10.00 -2.59
C TRP A 233 -11.80 11.33 -1.86
N SER A 234 -12.12 12.45 -2.53
CA SER A 234 -12.10 13.78 -1.92
C SER A 234 -12.91 13.83 -0.63
N SER A 235 -12.71 14.87 0.17
CA SER A 235 -13.61 15.18 1.27
C SER A 235 -15.06 15.30 0.76
N PRO A 236 -16.04 14.73 1.48
CA PRO A 236 -17.43 14.72 1.03
C PRO A 236 -18.08 16.10 1.09
N VAL A 237 -18.82 16.44 0.05
CA VAL A 237 -19.66 17.64 0.00
C VAL A 237 -21.12 17.23 0.13
N HIS A 238 -21.82 17.82 1.10
CA HIS A 238 -23.22 17.54 1.37
C HIS A 238 -24.10 18.67 0.88
N ILE A 239 -25.18 18.33 0.17
CA ILE A 239 -26.16 19.32 -0.30
C ILE A 239 -27.56 18.72 -0.32
N THR A 240 -28.55 19.55 0.02
CA THR A 240 -29.96 19.21 -0.11
C THR A 240 -30.54 19.91 -1.32
N ILE A 241 -31.14 19.15 -2.23
CA ILE A 241 -31.78 19.72 -3.42
C ILE A 241 -33.02 20.50 -2.99
N SER A 242 -33.15 21.77 -3.39
CA SER A 242 -34.33 22.56 -3.05
C SER A 242 -35.60 21.96 -3.64
N LYS A 243 -36.70 22.02 -2.89
CA LYS A 243 -38.03 21.61 -3.38
C LYS A 243 -38.68 22.70 -4.24
N THR A 244 -38.28 23.95 -4.07
CA THR A 244 -38.80 25.12 -4.78
C THR A 244 -37.98 25.43 -6.03
N LYS A 245 -38.69 25.71 -7.12
CA LYS A 245 -38.16 26.40 -8.30
C LYS A 245 -37.85 27.84 -7.88
N PRO A 246 -36.63 28.37 -8.13
CA PRO A 246 -36.35 29.78 -7.93
C PRO A 246 -37.23 30.66 -8.83
#